data_AF-A0A9E5HCG3-F1
#
_entry.id   AF-A0A9E5HCG3-F1
#
_cell.length_a   1.000
_cell.length_b   1.000
_cell.length_c   1.000
_cell.angle_alpha   90.00
_cell.angle_beta   90.00
_cell.angle_gamma   90.00
#
_symmetry.space_group_name_H-M   'P 1'
#
loop_
_entity.id
_entity.type
_entity.pdbx_description
1 polymer ?
#
loop_
_entity_poly.entity_id
_entity_poly.type
_entity_poly.pdbx_seq_one_letter_code
_entity_poly.pdbx_strand_id
1 'polypeptide(L)'
;MQEIQLKARPEGAPKESEFALVDWTAPELAPGDILIEVDCFSLDPYMRGRMDDAKSYSAPVALNARMEAGGVGRVIESASDRFKVGDYIFGMTGWASHAVLQDKVVRRLDIAPEHLSRALGVLGMPGFTGWFGLTQHGRPKAGETLVVAAATGPVGSMVGQLAKRAGLRVIGITGSDQKCQVAVNEFGFDHCINHRSFGTAKALRTELAQHAPDGIDIYFENVAGPILEAILPMMNVHGRIPVCGMISWYNAGRLGGDASIETLSAPKIWRTILVNRLSVNGFIISDHWDHFSNFLTEVAPLVNNGQIKFIEDVTTGLVNAPTVFRDWKFGTGVTSSSVSATLQFGKAGTQTITSNGVQFGFNITLTRSDGTVQLADALSLDAARTLTLTSGTFDAVTYNVTTGLFGSSSSTTVKMGSGTWTLSGTGTVWIIGGTIIAGTSTIVLSDTSTTARTFAGGGLYYNKLTIGGTTGISTLTITSNNTFGELASTKTVAHTIIFPSGVNTTIGKWSVTGTSGNVVTIAPSVAATA
;
A
#
# COMPACT_ATOMS: atom_id res chain seq x y z
N MET A 1 1.66 -19.77 21.98
CA MET A 1 1.76 -19.54 20.51
C MET A 1 0.63 -18.61 20.12
N GLN A 2 0.69 -17.97 18.94
CA GLN A 2 -0.29 -16.94 18.55
C GLN A 2 -0.88 -17.21 17.17
N GLU A 3 -2.13 -16.82 16.97
CA GLU A 3 -2.84 -16.87 15.70
C GLU A 3 -3.83 -15.72 15.54
N ILE A 4 -4.18 -15.39 14.30
CA ILE A 4 -5.28 -14.48 13.98
C ILE A 4 -6.51 -15.31 13.62
N GLN A 5 -7.62 -15.07 14.33
CA GLN A 5 -8.90 -15.70 14.06
C GLN A 5 -9.88 -14.75 13.38
N LEU A 6 -10.74 -15.28 12.51
CA LEU A 6 -11.90 -14.56 11.96
C LEU A 6 -13.02 -14.51 13.00
N LYS A 7 -13.41 -13.32 13.46
CA LYS A 7 -14.44 -13.10 14.48
C LYS A 7 -15.79 -12.69 13.92
N ALA A 8 -15.82 -12.07 12.75
CA ALA A 8 -17.05 -11.70 12.06
C ALA A 8 -16.89 -11.79 10.55
N ARG A 9 -18.01 -11.94 9.84
CA ARG A 9 -18.05 -11.97 8.38
C ARG A 9 -17.99 -10.53 7.84
N PRO A 10 -17.03 -10.20 6.96
CA PRO A 10 -16.97 -8.87 6.39
C PRO A 10 -18.15 -8.57 5.45
N GLU A 11 -18.78 -7.42 5.64
CA GLU A 11 -19.66 -6.79 4.64
C GLU A 11 -18.85 -5.74 3.88
N GLY A 12 -18.55 -5.98 2.61
CA GLY A 12 -17.66 -5.10 1.85
C GLY A 12 -16.18 -5.44 2.05
N ALA A 13 -15.36 -4.41 2.20
CA ALA A 13 -13.95 -4.57 2.58
C ALA A 13 -13.83 -5.03 4.05
N PRO A 14 -12.87 -5.91 4.38
CA PRO A 14 -12.64 -6.32 5.76
C PRO A 14 -12.34 -5.15 6.70
N LYS A 15 -12.60 -5.34 7.99
CA LYS A 15 -12.35 -4.38 9.08
C LYS A 15 -11.49 -5.07 10.14
N GLU A 16 -10.63 -4.31 10.83
CA GLU A 16 -9.80 -4.87 11.91
C GLU A 16 -10.63 -5.53 13.02
N SER A 17 -11.81 -4.99 13.31
CA SER A 17 -12.75 -5.53 14.30
C SER A 17 -13.27 -6.93 13.96
N GLU A 18 -13.09 -7.41 12.72
CA GLU A 18 -13.51 -8.74 12.28
C GLU A 18 -12.44 -9.80 12.55
N PHE A 19 -11.31 -9.42 13.13
CA PHE A 19 -10.20 -10.30 13.47
C PHE A 19 -9.80 -10.17 14.93
N ALA A 20 -9.19 -11.22 15.50
CA ALA A 20 -8.56 -11.15 16.81
C ALA A 20 -7.25 -11.95 16.85
N LEU A 21 -6.25 -11.40 17.51
CA LEU A 21 -5.06 -12.13 17.93
C LEU A 21 -5.41 -12.98 19.15
N VAL A 22 -5.15 -14.28 19.08
CA VAL A 22 -5.50 -15.27 20.10
C VAL A 22 -4.28 -16.09 20.46
N ASP A 23 -4.03 -16.27 21.75
CA ASP A 23 -3.03 -17.20 22.25
C ASP A 23 -3.57 -18.63 22.27
N TRP A 24 -2.71 -19.59 21.92
CA TRP A 24 -3.01 -21.01 21.95
C TRP A 24 -1.79 -21.84 22.36
N THR A 25 -2.05 -23.09 22.76
CA THR A 25 -1.04 -24.07 23.16
C THR A 25 -1.07 -25.24 22.18
N ALA A 26 0.10 -25.67 21.71
CA ALA A 26 0.16 -26.85 20.85
C ALA A 26 -0.29 -28.11 21.59
N PRO A 27 -1.12 -28.96 20.97
CA PRO A 27 -1.38 -30.30 21.51
C PRO A 27 -0.11 -31.16 21.42
N GLU A 28 -0.11 -32.28 22.14
CA GLU A 28 0.88 -33.34 21.91
C GLU A 28 0.80 -33.81 20.45
N LEU A 29 1.95 -33.96 19.79
CA LEU A 29 1.99 -34.33 18.39
C LEU A 29 1.53 -35.78 18.18
N ALA A 30 0.54 -35.98 17.32
CA ALA A 30 0.18 -37.32 16.88
C ALA A 30 1.24 -37.89 15.93
N PRO A 31 1.33 -39.22 15.77
CA PRO A 31 2.22 -39.81 14.77
C PRO A 31 1.98 -39.22 13.38
N GLY A 32 3.06 -38.72 12.75
CA GLY A 32 3.02 -38.04 11.46
C GLY A 32 2.76 -36.53 11.53
N ASP A 33 2.58 -35.94 12.72
CA ASP A 33 2.48 -34.49 12.89
C ASP A 33 3.87 -33.86 13.10
N ILE A 34 3.98 -32.61 12.67
CA ILE A 34 5.13 -31.74 12.92
C ILE A 34 4.66 -30.39 13.45
N LEU A 35 5.41 -29.83 14.40
CA LEU A 35 5.24 -28.46 14.86
C LEU A 35 6.21 -27.55 14.14
N ILE A 36 5.67 -26.49 13.54
CA ILE A 36 6.40 -25.54 12.73
C ILE A 36 6.39 -24.18 13.44
N GLU A 37 7.56 -23.56 13.55
CA GLU A 37 7.70 -22.12 13.75
C GLU A 37 7.58 -21.43 12.39
N VAL A 38 6.55 -20.59 12.23
CA VAL A 38 6.24 -19.92 10.96
C VAL A 38 7.13 -18.70 10.83
N ASP A 39 7.91 -18.65 9.75
CA ASP A 39 8.80 -17.51 9.44
C ASP A 39 8.04 -16.44 8.65
N CYS A 40 7.40 -16.85 7.56
CA CYS A 40 6.60 -15.98 6.69
C CYS A 40 5.32 -16.69 6.22
N PHE A 41 4.26 -15.94 5.95
CA PHE A 41 3.06 -16.44 5.28
C PHE A 41 2.54 -15.46 4.24
N SER A 42 1.84 -15.98 3.24
CA SER A 42 1.28 -15.19 2.15
C SER A 42 -0.04 -14.52 2.56
N LEU A 43 -0.32 -13.37 1.96
CA LEU A 43 -1.62 -12.70 2.03
C LEU A 43 -2.18 -12.59 0.61
N ASP A 44 -3.14 -13.45 0.27
CA ASP A 44 -3.59 -13.65 -1.10
C ASP A 44 -5.04 -13.19 -1.34
N PRO A 45 -5.34 -12.52 -2.48
CA PRO A 45 -6.67 -12.04 -2.87
C PRO A 45 -7.86 -12.96 -2.57
N TYR A 46 -7.69 -14.26 -2.84
CA TYR A 46 -8.76 -15.24 -2.73
C TYR A 46 -9.29 -15.42 -1.30
N MET A 47 -8.47 -15.14 -0.28
CA MET A 47 -8.85 -15.29 1.13
C MET A 47 -10.07 -14.43 1.48
N ARG A 48 -10.31 -13.31 0.77
CA ARG A 48 -11.51 -12.49 0.99
C ARG A 48 -12.78 -13.26 0.68
N GLY A 49 -12.81 -14.02 -0.41
CA GLY A 49 -13.95 -14.88 -0.75
C GLY A 49 -14.15 -16.01 0.26
N ARG A 50 -13.08 -16.45 0.93
CA ARG A 50 -13.14 -17.47 2.00
C ARG A 50 -13.68 -16.92 3.31
N MET A 51 -13.74 -15.59 3.47
CA MET A 51 -14.40 -14.94 4.59
C MET A 51 -15.91 -14.84 4.41
N ASP A 52 -16.45 -14.97 3.18
CA ASP A 52 -17.89 -14.98 2.93
C ASP A 52 -18.52 -16.33 3.32
N ASP A 53 -19.78 -16.29 3.77
CA ASP A 53 -20.59 -17.50 3.96
C ASP A 53 -21.31 -17.88 2.66
N ALA A 54 -20.53 -18.16 1.61
CA ALA A 54 -21.02 -18.46 0.28
C ALA A 54 -20.33 -19.70 -0.31
N LYS A 55 -21.08 -20.47 -1.12
CA LYS A 55 -20.52 -21.62 -1.83
C LYS A 55 -19.49 -21.16 -2.86
N SER A 56 -18.28 -21.70 -2.77
CA SER A 56 -17.17 -21.48 -3.70
C SER A 56 -16.45 -22.80 -3.98
N TYR A 57 -15.35 -22.77 -4.74
CA TYR A 57 -14.47 -23.92 -4.99
C TYR A 57 -13.71 -24.38 -3.72
N SER A 58 -13.76 -23.59 -2.64
CA SER A 58 -13.18 -23.92 -1.33
C SER A 58 -14.13 -23.55 -0.19
N ALA A 59 -14.02 -24.26 0.93
CA ALA A 59 -14.89 -24.07 2.10
C ALA A 59 -14.58 -22.75 2.83
N PRO A 60 -15.60 -21.98 3.27
CA PRO A 60 -15.37 -20.77 4.07
C PRO A 60 -14.53 -21.03 5.33
N VAL A 61 -13.72 -20.06 5.74
CA VAL A 61 -13.07 -20.06 7.06
C VAL A 61 -14.17 -19.97 8.12
N ALA A 62 -14.19 -20.86 9.11
CA ALA A 62 -15.20 -20.81 10.17
C ALA A 62 -14.99 -19.60 11.10
N LEU A 63 -16.07 -19.09 11.71
CA LEU A 63 -15.94 -18.09 12.76
C LEU A 63 -15.20 -18.68 13.97
N ASN A 64 -14.37 -17.86 14.60
CA ASN A 64 -13.44 -18.23 15.66
C ASN A 64 -12.37 -19.25 15.25
N ALA A 65 -12.18 -19.48 13.95
CA ALA A 65 -11.07 -20.28 13.44
C ALA A 65 -9.94 -19.38 12.93
N ARG A 66 -8.73 -19.95 12.93
CA ARG A 66 -7.53 -19.35 12.34
C ARG A 66 -7.77 -18.96 10.88
N MET A 67 -7.37 -17.75 10.51
CA MET A 67 -7.31 -17.34 9.11
C MET A 67 -6.31 -18.18 8.34
N GLU A 68 -6.68 -18.63 7.13
CA GLU A 68 -5.81 -19.47 6.33
C GLU A 68 -4.74 -18.68 5.56
N ALA A 69 -3.62 -19.35 5.30
CA ALA A 69 -2.54 -18.89 4.44
C ALA A 69 -1.57 -20.04 4.18
N GLY A 70 -0.93 -20.00 3.01
CA GLY A 70 0.32 -20.73 2.79
C GLY A 70 1.45 -20.03 3.56
N GLY A 71 2.27 -20.81 4.24
CA GLY A 71 3.39 -20.34 5.04
C GLY A 71 4.63 -21.17 4.85
N VAL A 72 5.77 -20.54 5.11
CA VAL A 72 7.07 -21.18 5.21
C VAL A 72 7.59 -21.07 6.63
N GLY A 73 8.31 -22.08 7.06
CA GLY A 73 8.78 -22.14 8.44
C GLY A 73 9.73 -23.28 8.67
N ARG A 74 10.15 -23.40 9.93
CA ARG A 74 11.12 -24.39 10.40
C ARG A 74 10.45 -25.37 11.34
N VAL A 75 10.73 -26.65 11.17
CA VAL A 75 10.27 -27.69 12.10
C VAL A 75 11.00 -27.52 13.44
N ILE A 76 10.24 -27.37 14.52
CA ILE A 76 10.77 -27.25 15.89
C ILE A 76 10.48 -28.47 16.76
N GLU A 77 9.50 -29.30 16.38
CA GLU A 77 9.21 -30.59 16.98
C GLU A 77 8.62 -31.52 15.89
N SER A 78 8.91 -32.82 15.94
CA SER A 78 8.48 -33.78 14.93
C SER A 78 8.12 -35.13 15.53
N ALA A 79 6.93 -35.62 15.21
CA ALA A 79 6.52 -37.00 15.38
C ALA A 79 6.45 -37.73 14.00
N SER A 80 7.21 -37.24 13.01
CA SER A 80 7.25 -37.75 11.64
C SER A 80 8.61 -38.39 11.33
N ASP A 81 8.60 -39.52 10.62
CA ASP A 81 9.82 -40.13 10.06
C ASP A 81 10.32 -39.38 8.81
N ARG A 82 9.48 -38.52 8.22
CA ARG A 82 9.79 -37.79 6.98
C ARG A 82 10.51 -36.49 7.23
N PHE A 83 10.31 -35.85 8.38
CA PHE A 83 10.85 -34.54 8.72
C PHE A 83 11.55 -34.53 10.06
N LYS A 84 12.64 -33.77 10.16
CA LYS A 84 13.42 -33.61 11.39
C LYS A 84 13.38 -32.17 11.88
N VAL A 85 13.62 -31.96 13.17
CA VAL A 85 13.82 -30.63 13.73
C VAL A 85 14.93 -29.91 12.95
N GLY A 86 14.65 -28.68 12.52
CA GLY A 86 15.52 -27.87 11.68
C GLY A 86 15.18 -27.89 10.18
N ASP A 87 14.37 -28.84 9.70
CA ASP A 87 13.93 -28.86 8.31
C ASP A 87 13.09 -27.61 7.99
N TYR A 88 13.29 -27.03 6.80
CA TYR A 88 12.44 -25.97 6.27
C TYR A 88 11.34 -26.53 5.39
N ILE A 89 10.15 -25.95 5.51
CA ILE A 89 8.96 -26.45 4.84
C ILE A 89 8.09 -25.33 4.29
N PHE A 90 7.21 -25.70 3.36
CA PHE A 90 6.00 -24.97 2.99
C PHE A 90 4.76 -25.78 3.40
N GLY A 91 3.75 -25.12 3.97
CA GLY A 91 2.47 -25.73 4.30
C GLY A 91 1.36 -24.70 4.53
N MET A 92 0.11 -25.15 4.71
CA MET A 92 -1.01 -24.27 5.04
C MET A 92 -1.04 -23.91 6.53
N THR A 93 -0.13 -23.02 6.96
CA THR A 93 0.07 -22.67 8.37
C THR A 93 -1.03 -21.79 8.95
N GLY A 94 -1.70 -21.02 8.08
CA GLY A 94 -2.57 -19.93 8.51
C GLY A 94 -1.82 -18.70 8.99
N TRP A 95 -2.57 -17.67 9.37
CA TRP A 95 -2.04 -16.47 10.00
C TRP A 95 -1.70 -16.80 11.46
N ALA A 96 -0.51 -17.36 11.67
CA ALA A 96 -0.07 -17.80 12.97
C ALA A 96 1.45 -17.75 13.11
N SER A 97 1.93 -17.66 14.34
CA SER A 97 3.37 -17.78 14.63
C SER A 97 3.85 -19.23 14.60
N HIS A 98 2.93 -20.18 14.79
CA HIS A 98 3.22 -21.61 14.81
C HIS A 98 2.07 -22.39 14.16
N ALA A 99 2.35 -23.59 13.66
CA ALA A 99 1.33 -24.50 13.15
C ALA A 99 1.70 -25.96 13.41
N VAL A 100 0.72 -26.76 13.81
CA VAL A 100 0.83 -28.23 13.78
C VAL A 100 0.23 -28.71 12.47
N LEU A 101 1.02 -29.39 11.65
CA LEU A 101 0.60 -29.91 10.36
C LEU A 101 0.95 -31.39 10.22
N GLN A 102 0.13 -32.14 9.49
CA GLN A 102 0.45 -33.51 9.09
C GLN A 102 1.55 -33.49 8.02
N ASP A 103 2.55 -34.36 8.15
CA ASP A 103 3.69 -34.40 7.24
C ASP A 103 3.30 -34.58 5.76
N LYS A 104 2.19 -35.28 5.49
CA LYS A 104 1.72 -35.64 4.15
C LYS A 104 1.19 -34.46 3.34
N VAL A 105 0.85 -33.36 4.01
CA VAL A 105 0.36 -32.14 3.36
C VAL A 105 1.41 -31.02 3.35
N VAL A 106 2.64 -31.35 3.72
CA VAL A 106 3.75 -30.40 3.82
C VAL A 106 4.82 -30.73 2.78
N ARG A 107 5.40 -29.69 2.18
CA ARG A 107 6.48 -29.80 1.20
C ARG A 107 7.80 -29.36 1.83
N ARG A 108 8.83 -30.21 1.76
CA ARG A 108 10.20 -29.83 2.13
C ARG A 108 10.72 -28.73 1.19
N LEU A 109 11.45 -27.77 1.76
CA LEU A 109 12.12 -26.70 1.01
C LEU A 109 13.64 -26.89 1.12
N ASP A 110 14.25 -27.35 0.04
CA ASP A 110 15.71 -27.49 -0.08
C ASP A 110 16.33 -26.20 -0.64
N ILE A 111 16.10 -25.08 0.04
CA ILE A 111 16.60 -23.75 -0.32
C ILE A 111 17.21 -23.04 0.89
N ALA A 112 18.08 -22.07 0.62
CA ALA A 112 18.69 -21.26 1.67
C ALA A 112 17.61 -20.50 2.47
N PRO A 113 17.76 -20.34 3.81
CA PRO A 113 16.76 -19.69 4.65
C PRO A 113 16.34 -18.30 4.17
N GLU A 114 17.28 -17.52 3.64
CA GLU A 114 17.05 -16.18 3.09
C GLU A 114 16.23 -16.17 1.77
N HIS A 115 15.83 -17.35 1.27
CA HIS A 115 15.05 -17.50 0.04
C HIS A 115 13.70 -18.18 0.27
N LEU A 116 13.33 -18.49 1.51
CA LEU A 116 12.09 -19.19 1.83
C LEU A 116 10.85 -18.46 1.31
N SER A 117 10.82 -17.13 1.39
CA SER A 117 9.72 -16.29 0.89
C SER A 117 9.40 -16.53 -0.58
N ARG A 118 10.39 -16.91 -1.41
CA ARG A 118 10.19 -17.23 -2.82
C ARG A 118 9.17 -18.34 -3.04
N ALA A 119 9.07 -19.30 -2.11
CA ALA A 119 8.11 -20.40 -2.15
C ALA A 119 6.66 -19.96 -1.86
N LEU A 120 6.44 -18.75 -1.36
CA LEU A 120 5.12 -18.13 -1.18
C LEU A 120 4.66 -17.38 -2.42
N GLY A 121 5.60 -16.79 -3.18
CA GLY A 121 5.31 -15.92 -4.31
C GLY A 121 5.80 -16.47 -5.65
N VAL A 122 6.97 -16.00 -6.10
CA VAL A 122 7.49 -16.21 -7.46
C VAL A 122 7.77 -17.67 -7.81
N LEU A 123 8.14 -18.52 -6.84
CA LEU A 123 8.27 -19.97 -6.96
C LEU A 123 7.18 -20.72 -6.16
N GLY A 124 6.15 -19.99 -5.75
CA GLY A 124 4.99 -20.49 -5.05
C GLY A 124 3.74 -20.58 -5.92
N MET A 125 2.60 -20.69 -5.26
CA MET A 125 1.28 -20.75 -5.91
C MET A 125 1.02 -19.60 -6.90
N PRO A 126 1.33 -18.32 -6.59
CA PRO A 126 1.06 -17.23 -7.53
C PRO A 126 1.93 -17.27 -8.79
N GLY A 127 3.23 -17.56 -8.65
CA GLY A 127 4.12 -17.76 -9.80
C GLY A 127 3.67 -18.94 -10.66
N PHE A 128 3.28 -20.04 -10.03
CA PHE A 128 2.74 -21.20 -10.72
C PHE A 128 1.44 -20.89 -11.47
N THR A 129 0.56 -20.10 -10.86
CA THR A 129 -0.70 -19.63 -11.47
C THR A 129 -0.44 -18.83 -12.75
N GLY A 130 0.52 -17.91 -12.72
CA GLY A 130 0.90 -17.11 -13.88
C GLY A 130 1.49 -17.98 -15.00
N TRP A 131 2.41 -18.89 -14.66
CA TRP A 131 3.02 -19.81 -15.62
C TRP A 131 1.99 -20.75 -16.26
N PHE A 132 1.16 -21.41 -15.44
CA PHE A 132 0.18 -22.39 -15.94
C PHE A 132 -0.89 -21.71 -16.80
N GLY A 133 -1.48 -20.62 -16.31
CA GLY A 133 -2.51 -19.88 -17.04
C GLY A 133 -2.00 -19.37 -18.37
N LEU A 134 -0.77 -18.84 -18.43
CA LEU A 134 -0.18 -18.36 -19.67
C LEU A 134 0.15 -19.51 -20.61
N THR A 135 0.85 -20.55 -20.15
CA THR A 135 1.31 -21.64 -21.02
C THR A 135 0.15 -22.48 -21.55
N GLN A 136 -0.80 -22.87 -20.70
CA GLN A 136 -1.88 -23.80 -21.06
C GLN A 136 -3.07 -23.11 -21.72
N HIS A 137 -3.50 -21.96 -21.18
CA HIS A 137 -4.69 -21.26 -21.67
C HIS A 137 -4.35 -20.07 -22.57
N GLY A 138 -3.28 -19.35 -22.24
CA GLY A 138 -2.76 -18.24 -23.03
C GLY A 138 -2.11 -18.72 -24.33
N ARG A 139 -1.35 -19.83 -24.29
CA ARG A 139 -0.66 -20.44 -25.45
C ARG A 139 0.08 -19.40 -26.29
N PRO A 140 1.04 -18.66 -25.72
CA PRO A 140 1.67 -17.50 -26.34
C PRO A 140 2.42 -17.86 -27.63
N LYS A 141 2.35 -16.99 -28.63
CA LYS A 141 3.15 -17.07 -29.86
C LYS A 141 3.90 -15.76 -30.09
N ALA A 142 5.14 -15.85 -30.57
CA ALA A 142 5.94 -14.67 -30.88
C ALA A 142 5.21 -13.74 -31.88
N GLY A 143 5.31 -12.44 -31.63
CA GLY A 143 4.63 -11.41 -32.41
C GLY A 143 3.20 -11.09 -31.95
N GLU A 144 2.60 -11.89 -31.08
CA GLU A 144 1.28 -11.60 -30.50
C GLU A 144 1.33 -10.50 -29.44
N THR A 145 0.15 -9.99 -29.13
CA THR A 145 -0.08 -8.98 -28.10
C THR A 145 -0.75 -9.57 -26.86
N LEU A 146 -0.11 -9.37 -25.71
CA LEU A 146 -0.68 -9.69 -24.41
C LEU A 146 -0.98 -8.41 -23.62
N VAL A 147 -2.18 -8.34 -23.06
CA VAL A 147 -2.55 -7.37 -22.02
C VAL A 147 -2.77 -8.13 -20.71
N VAL A 148 -2.25 -7.59 -19.60
CA VAL A 148 -2.49 -8.13 -18.26
C VAL A 148 -2.79 -7.02 -17.27
N ALA A 149 -3.89 -7.16 -16.55
CA ALA A 149 -4.25 -6.26 -15.46
C ALA A 149 -3.72 -6.76 -14.12
N ALA A 150 -3.58 -5.86 -13.15
CA ALA A 150 -2.81 -6.10 -11.92
C ALA A 150 -1.36 -6.53 -12.24
N ALA A 151 -0.76 -5.88 -13.25
CA ALA A 151 0.50 -6.30 -13.89
C ALA A 151 1.72 -6.38 -12.95
N THR A 152 1.71 -5.65 -11.84
CA THR A 152 2.78 -5.70 -10.83
C THR A 152 2.50 -6.65 -9.67
N GLY A 153 1.33 -7.29 -9.64
CA GLY A 153 1.02 -8.33 -8.67
C GLY A 153 1.79 -9.63 -8.96
N PRO A 154 1.85 -10.58 -8.00
CA PRO A 154 2.65 -11.80 -8.13
C PRO A 154 2.33 -12.64 -9.38
N VAL A 155 1.05 -12.77 -9.73
CA VAL A 155 0.62 -13.48 -10.95
C VAL A 155 0.92 -12.66 -12.20
N GLY A 156 0.54 -11.38 -12.21
CA GLY A 156 0.66 -10.51 -13.38
C GLY A 156 2.11 -10.26 -13.82
N SER A 157 3.04 -10.13 -12.86
CA SER A 157 4.46 -9.92 -13.15
C SER A 157 5.11 -11.17 -13.73
N MET A 158 4.72 -12.36 -13.29
CA MET A 158 5.14 -13.63 -13.87
C MET A 158 4.65 -13.76 -15.32
N VAL A 159 3.35 -13.51 -15.55
CA VAL A 159 2.74 -13.57 -16.88
C VAL A 159 3.45 -12.65 -17.86
N GLY A 160 3.66 -11.38 -17.49
CA GLY A 160 4.30 -10.42 -18.37
C GLY A 160 5.73 -10.80 -18.73
N GLN A 161 6.53 -11.24 -17.75
CA GLN A 161 7.92 -11.64 -18.00
C GLN A 161 8.00 -12.88 -18.90
N LEU A 162 7.18 -13.90 -18.67
CA LEU A 162 7.13 -15.07 -19.53
C LEU A 162 6.64 -14.73 -20.94
N ALA A 163 5.66 -13.83 -21.08
CA ALA A 163 5.18 -13.37 -22.38
C ALA A 163 6.25 -12.57 -23.14
N LYS A 164 7.01 -11.70 -22.47
CA LYS A 164 8.17 -11.02 -23.05
C LYS A 164 9.21 -12.02 -23.57
N ARG A 165 9.50 -13.06 -22.78
CA ARG A 165 10.43 -14.13 -23.19
C ARG A 165 9.92 -14.96 -24.37
N ALA A 166 8.61 -15.11 -24.49
CA ALA A 166 7.97 -15.76 -25.64
C ALA A 166 7.88 -14.86 -26.89
N GLY A 167 8.42 -13.64 -26.85
CA GLY A 167 8.47 -12.72 -27.99
C GLY A 167 7.19 -11.94 -28.23
N LEU A 168 6.34 -11.75 -27.21
CA LEU A 168 5.12 -10.96 -27.31
C LEU A 168 5.38 -9.47 -27.05
N ARG A 169 4.48 -8.65 -27.58
CA ARG A 169 4.24 -7.28 -27.10
C ARG A 169 3.37 -7.36 -25.85
N VAL A 170 3.86 -6.83 -24.73
CA VAL A 170 3.23 -6.94 -23.41
C VAL A 170 2.86 -5.56 -22.89
N ILE A 171 1.56 -5.35 -22.67
CA ILE A 171 1.02 -4.13 -22.06
C ILE A 171 0.47 -4.45 -20.68
N GLY A 172 0.97 -3.75 -19.67
CA GLY A 172 0.50 -3.85 -18.30
C GLY A 172 -0.61 -2.84 -18.01
N ILE A 173 -1.55 -3.22 -17.15
CA ILE A 173 -2.50 -2.27 -16.54
C ILE A 173 -2.34 -2.32 -15.03
N THR A 174 -2.13 -1.16 -14.42
CA THR A 174 -1.93 -1.02 -12.97
C THR A 174 -2.74 0.14 -12.40
N GLY A 175 -2.68 0.29 -11.06
CA GLY A 175 -3.41 1.33 -10.32
C GLY A 175 -2.62 2.60 -9.98
N SER A 176 -1.39 2.75 -10.46
CA SER A 176 -0.58 3.96 -10.28
C SER A 176 0.56 4.04 -11.31
N ASP A 177 1.02 5.26 -11.59
CA ASP A 177 2.14 5.47 -12.53
C ASP A 177 3.43 4.82 -12.03
N GLN A 178 3.66 4.79 -10.71
CA GLN A 178 4.78 4.09 -10.08
C GLN A 178 4.79 2.59 -10.44
N LYS A 179 3.62 1.93 -10.39
CA LYS A 179 3.52 0.51 -10.74
C LYS A 179 3.76 0.32 -12.24
N CYS A 180 3.39 1.29 -13.06
CA CYS A 180 3.76 1.24 -14.45
C CYS A 180 5.25 1.40 -14.72
N GLN A 181 5.94 2.25 -13.97
CA GLN A 181 7.41 2.32 -14.03
C GLN A 181 8.03 0.99 -13.61
N VAL A 182 7.53 0.34 -12.56
CA VAL A 182 7.99 -1.00 -12.15
C VAL A 182 7.76 -2.04 -13.26
N ALA A 183 6.56 -2.09 -13.83
CA ALA A 183 6.24 -3.04 -14.90
C ALA A 183 7.19 -2.90 -16.11
N VAL A 184 7.48 -1.67 -16.53
CA VAL A 184 8.36 -1.40 -17.67
C VAL A 184 9.84 -1.61 -17.29
N ASN A 185 10.32 -0.95 -16.23
CA ASN A 185 11.74 -0.89 -15.91
C ASN A 185 12.26 -2.18 -15.28
N GLU A 186 11.47 -2.80 -14.40
CA GLU A 186 11.89 -4.01 -13.71
C GLU A 186 11.48 -5.27 -14.44
N PHE A 187 10.23 -5.36 -14.89
CA PHE A 187 9.69 -6.57 -15.50
C PHE A 187 9.76 -6.59 -17.04
N GLY A 188 10.24 -5.50 -17.67
CA GLY A 188 10.52 -5.46 -19.10
C GLY A 188 9.27 -5.38 -20.01
N PHE A 189 8.13 -4.93 -19.47
CA PHE A 189 6.92 -4.70 -20.27
C PHE A 189 7.18 -3.62 -21.33
N ASP A 190 6.55 -3.74 -22.50
CA ASP A 190 6.71 -2.74 -23.57
C ASP A 190 6.00 -1.43 -23.24
N HIS A 191 4.86 -1.53 -22.53
CA HIS A 191 4.12 -0.38 -22.06
C HIS A 191 3.32 -0.71 -20.81
N CYS A 192 2.95 0.31 -20.02
CA CYS A 192 2.00 0.15 -18.94
C CYS A 192 1.10 1.37 -18.78
N ILE A 193 -0.19 1.11 -18.53
CA ILE A 193 -1.21 2.12 -18.35
C ILE A 193 -1.73 2.11 -16.91
N ASN A 194 -1.77 3.29 -16.29
CA ASN A 194 -2.46 3.51 -15.03
C ASN A 194 -3.95 3.72 -15.30
N HIS A 195 -4.78 2.69 -15.06
CA HIS A 195 -6.21 2.76 -15.34
C HIS A 195 -6.97 3.85 -14.55
N ARG A 196 -6.42 4.32 -13.41
CA ARG A 196 -7.09 5.33 -12.57
C ARG A 196 -7.05 6.73 -13.17
N SER A 197 -6.18 6.94 -14.16
CA SER A 197 -6.10 8.20 -14.91
C SER A 197 -7.26 8.37 -15.90
N PHE A 198 -8.14 7.37 -16.03
CA PHE A 198 -9.25 7.36 -16.98
C PHE A 198 -10.59 7.28 -16.26
N GLY A 199 -11.48 8.25 -16.54
CA GLY A 199 -12.83 8.26 -15.95
C GLY A 199 -13.80 7.26 -16.58
N THR A 200 -13.46 6.61 -17.70
CA THR A 200 -14.34 5.66 -18.39
C THR A 200 -13.56 4.53 -19.07
N ALA A 201 -14.19 3.36 -19.23
CA ALA A 201 -13.63 2.24 -20.00
C ALA A 201 -13.36 2.61 -21.47
N LYS A 202 -14.19 3.50 -22.07
CA LYS A 202 -13.96 4.01 -23.43
C LYS A 202 -12.65 4.79 -23.52
N ALA A 203 -12.35 5.65 -22.56
CA ALA A 203 -11.10 6.41 -22.55
C ALA A 203 -9.89 5.49 -22.35
N LEU A 204 -9.98 4.51 -21.45
CA LEU A 204 -8.94 3.49 -21.28
C LEU A 204 -8.72 2.68 -22.56
N ARG A 205 -9.78 2.30 -23.27
CA ARG A 205 -9.70 1.59 -24.56
C ARG A 205 -9.00 2.44 -25.62
N THR A 206 -9.29 3.74 -25.70
CA THR A 206 -8.61 4.66 -26.63
C THR A 206 -7.11 4.73 -26.35
N GLU A 207 -6.71 4.75 -25.08
CA GLU A 207 -5.29 4.70 -24.72
C GLU A 207 -4.67 3.36 -25.10
N LEU A 208 -5.31 2.25 -24.72
CA LEU A 208 -4.85 0.90 -25.06
C LEU A 208 -4.64 0.73 -26.57
N ALA A 209 -5.52 1.28 -27.41
CA ALA A 209 -5.44 1.17 -28.87
C ALA A 209 -4.19 1.85 -29.46
N GLN A 210 -3.62 2.86 -28.80
CA GLN A 210 -2.37 3.48 -29.24
C GLN A 210 -1.18 2.54 -29.07
N HIS A 211 -1.22 1.71 -28.03
CA HIS A 211 -0.15 0.76 -27.72
C HIS A 211 -0.43 -0.63 -28.29
N ALA A 212 -1.69 -0.93 -28.63
CA ALA A 212 -2.17 -2.14 -29.27
C ALA A 212 -2.92 -1.90 -30.59
N PRO A 213 -2.24 -1.37 -31.63
CA PRO A 213 -2.88 -1.01 -32.89
C PRO A 213 -3.44 -2.23 -33.64
N ASP A 214 -2.79 -3.39 -33.51
CA ASP A 214 -3.20 -4.65 -34.16
C ASP A 214 -4.14 -5.50 -33.29
N GLY A 215 -4.70 -4.92 -32.22
CA GLY A 215 -5.57 -5.61 -31.28
C GLY A 215 -4.82 -6.45 -30.22
N ILE A 216 -5.58 -7.31 -29.53
CA ILE A 216 -5.12 -8.07 -28.36
C ILE A 216 -5.36 -9.57 -28.58
N ASP A 217 -4.31 -10.37 -28.56
CA ASP A 217 -4.39 -11.83 -28.75
C ASP A 217 -4.60 -12.58 -27.43
N ILE A 218 -4.01 -12.07 -26.35
CA ILE A 218 -4.15 -12.64 -25.01
C ILE A 218 -4.53 -11.53 -24.03
N TYR A 219 -5.63 -11.73 -23.30
CA TYR A 219 -5.91 -10.94 -22.12
C TYR A 219 -5.88 -11.83 -20.88
N PHE A 220 -4.90 -11.63 -20.01
CA PHE A 220 -4.81 -12.38 -18.75
C PHE A 220 -5.64 -11.66 -17.69
N GLU A 221 -6.79 -12.24 -17.33
CA GLU A 221 -7.82 -11.62 -16.50
C GLU A 221 -7.61 -11.93 -15.01
N ASN A 222 -7.35 -10.86 -14.24
CA ASN A 222 -7.14 -10.87 -12.78
C ASN A 222 -8.11 -9.95 -12.01
N VAL A 223 -8.82 -9.07 -12.72
CA VAL A 223 -9.47 -7.88 -12.16
C VAL A 223 -10.97 -7.85 -12.40
N ALA A 224 -11.43 -8.06 -13.63
CA ALA A 224 -12.75 -7.70 -14.16
C ALA A 224 -12.95 -6.18 -14.29
N GLY A 225 -14.20 -5.75 -14.23
CA GLY A 225 -14.54 -4.35 -14.11
C GLY A 225 -14.42 -3.50 -15.39
N PRO A 226 -14.29 -2.17 -15.25
CA PRO A 226 -14.09 -1.26 -16.37
C PRO A 226 -12.86 -1.59 -17.24
N ILE A 227 -11.88 -2.32 -16.68
CA ILE A 227 -10.72 -2.81 -17.45
C ILE A 227 -11.15 -3.89 -18.44
N LEU A 228 -11.92 -4.88 -17.99
CA LEU A 228 -12.50 -5.90 -18.87
C LEU A 228 -13.39 -5.25 -19.95
N GLU A 229 -14.21 -4.25 -19.58
CA GLU A 229 -15.03 -3.50 -20.52
C GLU A 229 -14.19 -2.77 -21.59
N ALA A 230 -13.04 -2.23 -21.21
CA ALA A 230 -12.14 -1.54 -22.13
C ALA A 230 -11.48 -2.52 -23.12
N ILE A 231 -11.04 -3.68 -22.63
CA ILE A 231 -10.23 -4.64 -23.38
C ILE A 231 -11.06 -5.52 -24.32
N LEU A 232 -12.23 -5.99 -23.87
CA LEU A 232 -12.98 -7.02 -24.59
C LEU A 232 -13.28 -6.67 -26.07
N PRO A 233 -13.64 -5.41 -26.43
CA PRO A 233 -13.85 -5.03 -27.83
C PRO A 233 -12.59 -4.98 -28.69
N MET A 234 -11.39 -5.01 -28.08
CA MET A 234 -10.10 -4.99 -28.78
C MET A 234 -9.52 -6.40 -28.99
N MET A 235 -10.20 -7.44 -28.49
CA MET A 235 -9.72 -8.81 -28.65
C MET A 235 -9.73 -9.21 -30.12
N ASN A 236 -8.62 -9.81 -30.56
CA ASN A 236 -8.49 -10.37 -31.89
C ASN A 236 -9.32 -11.64 -32.05
N VAL A 237 -9.58 -11.95 -33.31
CA VAL A 237 -10.09 -13.25 -33.74
C VAL A 237 -9.19 -14.37 -33.19
N HIS A 238 -9.80 -15.39 -32.58
CA HIS A 238 -9.13 -16.50 -31.88
C HIS A 238 -8.29 -16.08 -30.67
N GLY A 239 -8.55 -14.89 -30.13
CA GLY A 239 -7.95 -14.43 -28.87
C GLY A 239 -8.28 -15.33 -27.68
N ARG A 240 -7.42 -15.30 -26.66
CA ARG A 240 -7.51 -16.15 -25.47
C ARG A 240 -7.60 -15.31 -24.21
N ILE A 241 -8.47 -15.72 -23.31
CA ILE A 241 -8.66 -15.10 -22.01
C ILE A 241 -8.53 -16.17 -20.93
N PRO A 242 -7.32 -16.39 -20.38
CA PRO A 242 -7.15 -17.09 -19.10
C PRO A 242 -7.77 -16.23 -18.00
N VAL A 243 -8.78 -16.77 -17.32
CA VAL A 243 -9.49 -16.11 -16.22
C VAL A 243 -8.93 -16.66 -14.91
N CYS A 244 -8.00 -15.90 -14.32
CA CYS A 244 -7.35 -16.23 -13.06
C CYS A 244 -8.11 -15.69 -11.85
N GLY A 245 -8.67 -14.48 -11.98
CA GLY A 245 -9.34 -13.82 -10.85
C GLY A 245 -10.14 -12.60 -11.28
N MET A 246 -10.95 -12.09 -10.36
CA MET A 246 -11.83 -10.94 -10.58
C MET A 246 -11.81 -10.02 -9.35
N ILE A 247 -10.61 -9.53 -8.98
CA ILE A 247 -10.39 -8.87 -7.68
C ILE A 247 -11.28 -7.64 -7.46
N SER A 248 -11.74 -6.95 -8.51
CA SER A 248 -12.63 -5.80 -8.36
C SER A 248 -13.97 -6.16 -7.73
N TRP A 249 -14.38 -7.43 -7.78
CA TRP A 249 -15.66 -7.91 -7.28
C TRP A 249 -15.55 -8.63 -5.92
N TYR A 250 -14.36 -8.82 -5.38
CA TYR A 250 -14.18 -9.62 -4.15
C TYR A 250 -14.82 -9.00 -2.91
N ASN A 251 -14.89 -7.66 -2.85
CA ASN A 251 -15.57 -6.96 -1.76
C ASN A 251 -17.08 -6.82 -2.00
N ALA A 252 -17.59 -7.21 -3.16
CA ALA A 252 -19.01 -7.10 -3.47
C ALA A 252 -19.85 -8.29 -2.96
N GLY A 253 -19.27 -9.15 -2.11
CA GLY A 253 -19.95 -10.30 -1.51
C GLY A 253 -20.39 -11.37 -2.51
N ARG A 254 -20.64 -12.59 -2.02
CA ARG A 254 -21.28 -13.68 -2.80
C ARG A 254 -20.62 -13.94 -4.16
N LEU A 255 -19.28 -13.91 -4.19
CA LEU A 255 -18.48 -14.04 -5.43
C LEU A 255 -18.78 -12.96 -6.49
N GLY A 256 -19.06 -11.73 -6.06
CA GLY A 256 -19.42 -10.62 -6.93
C GLY A 256 -20.92 -10.50 -7.22
N GLY A 257 -21.77 -11.25 -6.51
CA GLY A 257 -23.22 -11.24 -6.69
C GLY A 257 -23.86 -9.87 -6.44
N ASP A 258 -23.27 -9.05 -5.57
CA ASP A 258 -23.74 -7.70 -5.26
C ASP A 258 -22.88 -6.61 -5.93
N ALA A 259 -22.06 -6.97 -6.92
CA ALA A 259 -21.28 -6.00 -7.69
C ALA A 259 -22.22 -5.09 -8.50
N SER A 260 -21.90 -3.79 -8.57
CA SER A 260 -22.69 -2.84 -9.35
C SER A 260 -22.73 -3.24 -10.82
N ILE A 261 -23.90 -3.17 -11.45
CA ILE A 261 -24.06 -3.46 -12.88
C ILE A 261 -23.23 -2.45 -13.68
N GLU A 262 -22.17 -2.96 -14.30
CA GLU A 262 -21.36 -2.22 -15.25
C GLU A 262 -22.04 -2.16 -16.62
N THR A 263 -21.60 -1.26 -17.49
CA THR A 263 -22.20 -1.15 -18.82
C THR A 263 -21.92 -2.38 -19.70
N LEU A 264 -20.93 -3.20 -19.31
CA LEU A 264 -20.67 -4.52 -19.82
C LEU A 264 -21.67 -5.55 -19.26
N SER A 265 -22.60 -6.01 -20.10
CA SER A 265 -23.57 -7.04 -19.73
C SER A 265 -23.14 -8.42 -20.21
N ALA A 266 -23.62 -9.49 -19.55
CA ALA A 266 -23.33 -10.85 -19.95
C ALA A 266 -23.65 -11.12 -21.45
N PRO A 267 -24.80 -10.70 -22.03
CA PRO A 267 -25.04 -10.84 -23.47
C PRO A 267 -23.99 -10.16 -24.36
N LYS A 268 -23.44 -9.01 -23.97
CA LYS A 268 -22.35 -8.35 -24.71
C LYS A 268 -21.06 -9.17 -24.66
N ILE A 269 -20.76 -9.79 -23.51
CA ILE A 269 -19.61 -10.69 -23.36
C ILE A 269 -19.77 -11.90 -24.29
N TRP A 270 -20.91 -12.60 -24.20
CA TRP A 270 -21.22 -13.76 -25.05
C TRP A 270 -21.16 -13.43 -26.54
N ARG A 271 -21.69 -12.26 -26.93
CA ARG A 271 -21.65 -11.80 -28.32
C ARG A 271 -20.22 -11.54 -28.81
N THR A 272 -19.33 -11.08 -27.95
CA THR A 272 -17.92 -10.85 -28.30
C THR A 272 -17.15 -12.17 -28.39
N ILE A 273 -17.38 -13.09 -27.45
CA ILE A 273 -16.83 -14.46 -27.49
C ILE A 273 -17.21 -15.14 -28.81
N LEU A 274 -18.50 -15.10 -29.17
CA LEU A 274 -19.00 -15.69 -30.41
C LEU A 274 -18.33 -15.07 -31.64
N VAL A 275 -18.36 -13.74 -31.76
CA VAL A 275 -17.89 -13.08 -32.98
C VAL A 275 -16.38 -13.15 -33.15
N ASN A 276 -15.61 -13.11 -32.08
CA ASN A 276 -14.16 -13.25 -32.17
C ASN A 276 -13.69 -14.70 -32.00
N ARG A 277 -14.59 -15.66 -31.78
CA ARG A 277 -14.27 -17.08 -31.55
C ARG A 277 -13.21 -17.22 -30.45
N LEU A 278 -13.43 -16.50 -29.36
CA LEU A 278 -12.51 -16.43 -28.24
C LEU A 278 -12.48 -17.76 -27.48
N SER A 279 -11.32 -18.09 -26.93
CA SER A 279 -11.18 -19.14 -25.92
C SER A 279 -11.12 -18.48 -24.54
N VAL A 280 -12.17 -18.62 -23.74
CA VAL A 280 -12.25 -18.07 -22.38
C VAL A 280 -12.24 -19.24 -21.39
N ASN A 281 -11.23 -19.31 -20.53
CA ASN A 281 -11.00 -20.45 -19.65
C ASN A 281 -10.75 -19.97 -18.23
N GLY A 282 -11.69 -20.26 -17.32
CA GLY A 282 -11.41 -20.18 -15.89
C GLY A 282 -10.59 -21.38 -15.45
N PHE A 283 -9.66 -21.17 -14.53
CA PHE A 283 -8.84 -22.24 -13.96
C PHE A 283 -8.57 -21.97 -12.49
N ILE A 284 -8.44 -23.04 -11.70
CA ILE A 284 -8.07 -22.98 -10.29
C ILE A 284 -6.78 -23.77 -10.14
N ILE A 285 -5.71 -23.10 -9.69
CA ILE A 285 -4.36 -23.67 -9.73
C ILE A 285 -4.19 -24.94 -8.87
N SER A 286 -5.03 -25.12 -7.85
CA SER A 286 -5.02 -26.33 -7.02
C SER A 286 -5.37 -27.60 -7.78
N ASP A 287 -6.03 -27.50 -8.94
CA ASP A 287 -6.40 -28.64 -9.77
C ASP A 287 -5.23 -29.15 -10.62
N HIS A 288 -4.08 -28.47 -10.56
CA HIS A 288 -2.96 -28.66 -11.50
C HIS A 288 -1.62 -28.90 -10.81
N TRP A 289 -1.59 -29.31 -9.53
CA TRP A 289 -0.35 -29.56 -8.80
C TRP A 289 0.56 -30.63 -9.44
N ASP A 290 0.02 -31.48 -10.31
CA ASP A 290 0.76 -32.44 -11.15
C ASP A 290 1.75 -31.74 -12.12
N HIS A 291 1.51 -30.48 -12.47
CA HIS A 291 2.40 -29.67 -13.31
C HIS A 291 3.42 -28.82 -12.52
N PHE A 292 3.37 -28.81 -11.19
CA PHE A 292 4.19 -27.91 -10.39
C PHE A 292 5.70 -28.18 -10.51
N SER A 293 6.09 -29.45 -10.70
CA SER A 293 7.49 -29.83 -10.95
C SER A 293 8.02 -29.29 -12.27
N ASN A 294 7.18 -29.26 -13.32
CA ASN A 294 7.54 -28.68 -14.61
C ASN A 294 7.77 -27.17 -14.48
N PHE A 295 6.87 -26.48 -13.75
CA PHE A 295 7.03 -25.07 -13.43
C PHE A 295 8.35 -24.78 -12.70
N LEU A 296 8.67 -25.53 -11.63
CA LEU A 296 9.92 -25.32 -10.91
C LEU A 296 11.15 -25.59 -11.78
N THR A 297 11.09 -26.62 -12.64
CA THR A 297 12.18 -26.95 -13.57
C THR A 297 12.46 -25.81 -14.55
N GLU A 298 11.41 -25.17 -15.06
CA GLU A 298 11.53 -24.08 -16.03
C GLU A 298 11.87 -22.73 -15.38
N VAL A 299 11.21 -22.40 -14.27
CA VAL A 299 11.20 -21.04 -13.71
C VAL A 299 12.23 -20.83 -12.60
N ALA A 300 12.53 -21.84 -11.77
CA ALA A 300 13.49 -21.68 -10.67
C ALA A 300 14.89 -21.25 -11.14
N PRO A 301 15.47 -21.79 -12.23
CA PRO A 301 16.74 -21.32 -12.75
C PRO A 301 16.71 -19.85 -13.17
N LEU A 302 15.61 -19.40 -13.77
CA LEU A 302 15.42 -18.02 -14.24
C LEU A 302 15.28 -17.03 -13.08
N VAL A 303 14.64 -17.44 -11.99
CA VAL A 303 14.59 -16.62 -10.76
C VAL A 303 15.97 -16.55 -10.12
N ASN A 304 16.67 -17.68 -10.01
CA ASN A 304 17.97 -17.75 -9.35
C ASN A 304 19.08 -16.98 -10.07
N ASN A 305 19.00 -16.84 -11.40
CA ASN A 305 19.96 -16.07 -12.20
C ASN A 305 19.49 -14.64 -12.52
N GLY A 306 18.36 -14.20 -11.96
CA GLY A 306 17.82 -12.84 -12.12
C GLY A 306 17.16 -12.54 -13.46
N GLN A 307 16.93 -13.54 -14.32
CA GLN A 307 16.21 -13.38 -15.58
C GLN A 307 14.69 -13.23 -15.40
N ILE A 308 14.13 -13.78 -14.32
CA ILE A 308 12.80 -13.45 -13.82
C ILE A 308 12.98 -12.71 -12.49
N LYS A 309 12.55 -11.46 -12.47
CA LYS A 309 12.57 -10.60 -11.29
C LYS A 309 11.25 -10.71 -10.53
N PHE A 310 11.31 -10.40 -9.24
CA PHE A 310 10.14 -10.32 -8.38
C PHE A 310 10.39 -9.23 -7.34
N ILE A 311 9.29 -8.70 -6.79
CA ILE A 311 9.32 -7.74 -5.69
C ILE A 311 8.37 -8.27 -4.63
N GLU A 312 8.85 -8.32 -3.39
CA GLU A 312 8.06 -8.73 -2.24
C GLU A 312 7.74 -7.49 -1.40
N ASP A 313 6.48 -7.37 -0.97
CA ASP A 313 6.07 -6.39 0.03
C ASP A 313 5.94 -7.13 1.36
N VAL A 314 6.85 -6.84 2.28
CA VAL A 314 7.03 -7.61 3.52
C VAL A 314 6.67 -6.73 4.70
N THR A 315 5.71 -7.20 5.51
CA THR A 315 5.37 -6.60 6.81
C THR A 315 5.68 -7.59 7.92
N THR A 316 6.41 -7.15 8.93
CA THR A 316 6.75 -7.97 10.10
C THR A 316 5.68 -7.85 11.18
N GLY A 317 5.46 -8.95 11.92
CA GLY A 317 4.56 -9.01 13.07
C GLY A 317 3.17 -9.53 12.70
N LEU A 318 2.81 -10.68 13.28
CA LEU A 318 1.54 -11.37 13.04
C LEU A 318 0.30 -10.46 13.25
N VAL A 319 0.35 -9.58 14.26
CA VAL A 319 -0.74 -8.64 14.59
C VAL A 319 -1.09 -7.71 13.43
N ASN A 320 -0.17 -7.49 12.49
CA ASN A 320 -0.37 -6.60 11.36
C ASN A 320 -1.10 -7.27 10.17
N ALA A 321 -1.29 -8.59 10.18
CA ALA A 321 -1.88 -9.31 9.04
C ALA A 321 -3.26 -8.79 8.63
N PRO A 322 -4.23 -8.53 9.54
CA PRO A 322 -5.53 -7.94 9.17
C PRO A 322 -5.41 -6.58 8.48
N THR A 323 -4.52 -5.72 8.98
CA THR A 323 -4.33 -4.36 8.44
C THR A 323 -3.74 -4.44 7.03
N VAL A 324 -2.69 -5.24 6.83
CA VAL A 324 -2.04 -5.42 5.52
C VAL A 324 -3.00 -6.04 4.51
N PHE A 325 -3.79 -7.02 4.95
CA PHE A 325 -4.79 -7.68 4.11
C PHE A 325 -5.87 -6.73 3.60
N ARG A 326 -6.33 -5.81 4.45
CA ARG A 326 -7.30 -4.78 4.07
C ARG A 326 -6.75 -3.79 3.06
N ASP A 327 -5.50 -3.41 3.23
CA ASP A 327 -4.87 -2.34 2.47
C ASP A 327 -4.23 -2.86 1.17
N TRP A 328 -4.84 -3.87 0.53
CA TRP A 328 -4.53 -4.37 -0.82
C TRP A 328 -4.77 -3.32 -1.92
N LYS A 329 -4.20 -2.13 -1.79
CA LYS A 329 -4.12 -1.14 -2.85
C LYS A 329 -2.95 -1.48 -3.79
N PHE A 330 -2.87 -2.73 -4.28
CA PHE A 330 -1.86 -3.26 -5.22
C PHE A 330 -0.39 -3.13 -4.74
N GLY A 331 0.49 -4.08 -5.09
CA GLY A 331 1.87 -4.13 -4.59
C GLY A 331 2.83 -3.00 -5.04
N THR A 332 3.94 -2.94 -4.28
CA THR A 332 5.16 -2.12 -4.29
C THR A 332 5.05 -0.67 -3.82
N GLY A 333 5.64 -0.41 -2.66
CA GLY A 333 6.06 0.93 -2.21
C GLY A 333 5.24 1.53 -1.07
N VAL A 334 5.22 0.86 0.08
CA VAL A 334 4.73 1.27 1.42
C VAL A 334 3.34 0.70 1.81
N THR A 335 3.36 -0.29 2.71
CA THR A 335 2.38 -0.43 3.80
C THR A 335 3.04 -0.01 5.11
N SER A 336 2.35 0.75 5.95
CA SER A 336 2.82 1.08 7.29
C SER A 336 1.78 0.71 8.33
N SER A 337 2.20 -0.15 9.24
CA SER A 337 1.47 -0.69 10.38
C SER A 337 1.43 0.28 11.56
N SER A 338 0.38 0.14 12.37
CA SER A 338 0.19 0.66 13.74
C SER A 338 -0.54 1.98 13.91
N VAL A 339 -1.19 2.11 15.07
CA VAL A 339 -1.88 3.32 15.56
C VAL A 339 -0.89 4.48 15.79
N SER A 340 0.43 4.21 15.72
CA SER A 340 1.53 5.18 15.74
C SER A 340 2.80 4.56 15.13
N ALA A 341 3.13 4.87 13.88
CA ALA A 341 4.33 4.33 13.23
C ALA A 341 5.58 5.08 13.70
N THR A 342 6.49 4.40 14.39
CA THR A 342 7.87 4.89 14.52
C THR A 342 8.64 4.44 13.29
N LEU A 343 8.98 5.39 12.42
CA LEU A 343 9.86 5.14 11.29
C LEU A 343 11.31 5.29 11.76
N GLN A 344 11.97 4.15 11.95
CA GLN A 344 13.37 4.10 12.36
C GLN A 344 14.28 3.90 11.14
N PHE A 345 15.19 4.85 10.93
CA PHE A 345 16.06 4.93 9.75
C PHE A 345 17.48 4.51 10.13
N GLY A 346 17.86 3.26 9.86
CA GLY A 346 19.07 2.62 10.43
C GLY A 346 20.40 2.67 9.64
N LYS A 347 20.43 3.10 8.37
CA LYS A 347 21.68 3.17 7.55
C LYS A 347 22.28 4.57 7.55
N ALA A 348 23.60 4.76 7.71
CA ALA A 348 24.28 6.07 7.66
C ALA A 348 24.01 6.84 6.33
N GLY A 349 24.10 8.19 6.32
CA GLY A 349 23.84 9.04 5.14
C GLY A 349 22.45 9.67 5.04
N THR A 350 22.02 10.04 3.83
CA THR A 350 20.68 10.56 3.53
C THR A 350 19.73 9.42 3.15
N GLN A 351 18.58 9.34 3.79
CA GLN A 351 17.50 8.42 3.42
C GLN A 351 16.28 9.19 2.97
N THR A 352 15.51 8.62 2.05
CA THR A 352 14.43 9.33 1.37
C THR A 352 13.06 8.74 1.70
N ILE A 353 12.11 9.58 2.09
CA ILE A 353 10.69 9.25 2.17
C ILE A 353 10.04 9.60 0.84
N THR A 354 9.35 8.64 0.24
CA THR A 354 8.46 8.85 -0.92
C THR A 354 7.07 8.33 -0.57
N SER A 355 6.11 9.22 -0.41
CA SER A 355 4.73 8.95 0.00
C SER A 355 3.85 8.52 -1.18
N ASN A 356 4.26 8.82 -2.41
CA ASN A 356 3.51 8.67 -3.67
C ASN A 356 2.05 9.15 -3.59
N GLY A 357 1.85 10.30 -2.93
CA GLY A 357 0.52 10.91 -2.72
C GLY A 357 -0.37 10.19 -1.69
N VAL A 358 0.15 9.22 -0.94
CA VAL A 358 -0.58 8.57 0.15
C VAL A 358 -0.75 9.53 1.34
N GLN A 359 -1.95 9.54 1.90
CA GLN A 359 -2.22 10.15 3.19
C GLN A 359 -2.10 9.11 4.30
N PHE A 360 -1.19 9.35 5.26
CA PHE A 360 -0.92 8.46 6.39
C PHE A 360 -1.95 8.65 7.51
N GLY A 361 -2.68 7.59 7.85
CA GLY A 361 -3.75 7.59 8.86
C GLY A 361 -3.29 7.46 10.32
N PHE A 362 -1.99 7.60 10.60
CA PHE A 362 -1.36 7.37 11.91
C PHE A 362 -0.27 8.42 12.21
N ASN A 363 0.18 8.49 13.46
CA ASN A 363 1.30 9.35 13.85
C ASN A 363 2.62 8.82 13.26
N ILE A 364 3.50 9.72 12.84
CA ILE A 364 4.85 9.38 12.37
C ILE A 364 5.88 9.92 13.34
N THR A 365 6.73 9.05 13.88
CA THR A 365 7.90 9.45 14.69
C THR A 365 9.18 9.12 13.92
N LEU A 366 10.01 10.13 13.65
CA LEU A 366 11.33 9.99 13.03
C LEU A 366 12.43 10.05 14.09
N THR A 367 13.29 9.03 14.14
CA THR A 367 14.38 8.92 15.10
C THR A 367 15.69 8.58 14.38
N ARG A 368 16.72 9.44 14.52
CA ARG A 368 18.08 9.20 14.00
C ARG A 368 19.11 10.19 14.56
N SER A 369 20.10 9.76 15.33
CA SER A 369 21.07 10.70 15.93
C SER A 369 22.11 11.31 14.96
N ASP A 370 22.36 10.72 13.77
CA ASP A 370 23.55 10.99 12.96
C ASP A 370 23.33 11.14 11.43
N GLY A 371 22.10 11.39 10.94
CA GLY A 371 21.93 11.70 9.51
C GLY A 371 20.60 12.32 9.11
N THR A 372 20.34 12.31 7.81
CA THR A 372 19.25 13.07 7.19
C THR A 372 18.16 12.14 6.66
N VAL A 373 16.90 12.48 6.96
CA VAL A 373 15.71 11.93 6.32
C VAL A 373 15.13 13.03 5.43
N GLN A 374 15.10 12.79 4.12
CA GLN A 374 14.71 13.75 3.10
C GLN A 374 13.41 13.34 2.41
N LEU A 375 12.55 14.28 2.02
CA LEU A 375 11.38 14.01 1.19
C LEU A 375 11.74 13.94 -0.31
N ALA A 376 11.11 13.03 -1.04
CA ALA A 376 11.10 12.98 -2.52
C ALA A 376 9.75 13.35 -3.14
N ASP A 377 8.73 13.57 -2.31
CA ASP A 377 7.41 14.06 -2.71
C ASP A 377 6.69 14.67 -1.50
N ALA A 378 5.44 15.09 -1.68
CA ALA A 378 4.64 15.64 -0.59
C ALA A 378 4.33 14.58 0.48
N LEU A 379 4.57 14.92 1.74
CA LEU A 379 4.21 14.09 2.89
C LEU A 379 2.85 14.54 3.44
N SER A 380 1.87 13.65 3.50
CA SER A 380 0.55 13.98 4.06
C SER A 380 0.14 12.99 5.14
N LEU A 381 -0.20 13.49 6.31
CA LEU A 381 -0.85 12.75 7.39
C LEU A 381 -2.32 13.19 7.50
N ASP A 382 -3.15 12.37 8.14
CA ASP A 382 -4.51 12.75 8.51
C ASP A 382 -4.52 13.88 9.57
N ALA A 383 -5.59 14.68 9.58
CA ALA A 383 -5.69 15.93 10.34
C ALA A 383 -5.60 15.75 11.86
N ALA A 384 -5.84 14.53 12.36
CA ALA A 384 -5.74 14.16 13.77
C ALA A 384 -4.34 13.64 14.16
N ARG A 385 -3.38 13.58 13.23
CA ARG A 385 -2.10 12.87 13.43
C ARG A 385 -0.93 13.81 13.62
N THR A 386 0.10 13.29 14.26
CA THR A 386 1.31 14.04 14.63
C THR A 386 2.51 13.53 13.85
N LEU A 387 3.30 14.46 13.31
CA LEU A 387 4.66 14.20 12.85
C LEU A 387 5.64 14.64 13.95
N THR A 388 6.42 13.71 14.49
CA THR A 388 7.38 13.94 15.58
C THR A 388 8.80 13.62 15.15
N LEU A 389 9.74 14.51 15.45
CA LEU A 389 11.17 14.30 15.26
C LEU A 389 11.85 14.19 16.63
N THR A 390 12.56 13.09 16.88
CA THR A 390 13.21 12.84 18.19
C THR A 390 14.72 13.04 18.16
N SER A 391 15.34 12.97 16.98
CA SER A 391 16.77 13.25 16.73
C SER A 391 17.06 13.34 15.23
N GLY A 392 18.14 14.02 14.84
CA GLY A 392 18.66 14.02 13.46
C GLY A 392 18.14 15.13 12.58
N THR A 393 18.39 15.02 11.28
CA THR A 393 17.93 16.02 10.31
C THR A 393 16.71 15.54 9.53
N PHE A 394 15.64 16.33 9.49
CA PHE A 394 14.54 16.18 8.54
C PHE A 394 14.64 17.25 7.45
N ASP A 395 14.54 16.87 6.18
CA ASP A 395 14.67 17.76 5.03
C ASP A 395 13.47 17.66 4.08
N ALA A 396 12.62 18.68 4.09
CA ALA A 396 11.43 18.74 3.26
C ALA A 396 11.72 19.18 1.81
N VAL A 397 12.94 19.65 1.51
CA VAL A 397 13.37 20.01 0.15
C VAL A 397 12.47 21.07 -0.50
N THR A 398 11.62 20.70 -1.45
CA THR A 398 10.65 21.57 -2.12
C THR A 398 9.21 21.12 -1.88
N TYR A 399 9.01 20.09 -1.06
CA TYR A 399 7.75 19.37 -0.97
C TYR A 399 6.86 19.88 0.17
N ASN A 400 5.55 19.73 -0.03
CA ASN A 400 4.56 20.08 0.97
C ASN A 400 4.55 19.03 2.09
N VAL A 401 4.28 19.50 3.31
CA VAL A 401 4.08 18.65 4.49
C VAL A 401 2.72 18.97 5.06
N THR A 402 1.83 18.00 5.16
CA THR A 402 0.50 18.15 5.79
C THR A 402 0.43 17.24 7.00
N THR A 403 0.10 17.79 8.17
CA THR A 403 -0.06 17.02 9.41
C THR A 403 -1.07 17.71 10.33
N GLY A 404 -1.62 17.00 11.30
CA GLY A 404 -2.40 17.63 12.36
C GLY A 404 -1.51 18.50 13.24
N LEU A 405 -0.51 17.86 13.84
CA LEU A 405 0.46 18.48 14.75
C LEU A 405 1.90 18.18 14.29
N PHE A 406 2.83 19.08 14.59
CA PHE A 406 4.25 18.88 14.39
C PHE A 406 5.05 19.14 15.67
N GLY A 407 5.99 18.25 15.98
CA GLY A 407 6.85 18.37 17.15
C GLY A 407 8.30 17.94 16.88
N SER A 408 9.27 18.66 17.45
CA SER A 408 10.68 18.27 17.40
C SER A 408 11.38 18.36 18.77
N SER A 409 12.35 17.48 19.04
CA SER A 409 13.21 17.50 20.23
C SER A 409 14.46 18.37 20.04
N SER A 410 15.24 18.59 21.10
CA SER A 410 16.45 19.42 21.07
C SER A 410 17.60 18.89 20.21
N SER A 411 17.64 17.60 19.92
CA SER A 411 18.66 16.95 19.09
C SER A 411 18.30 16.89 17.61
N THR A 412 17.37 17.74 17.16
CA THR A 412 16.86 17.75 15.78
C THR A 412 17.29 18.98 14.98
N THR A 413 17.42 18.80 13.66
CA THR A 413 17.51 19.88 12.67
C THR A 413 16.38 19.72 11.67
N VAL A 414 15.57 20.76 11.47
CA VAL A 414 14.42 20.75 10.55
C VAL A 414 14.70 21.71 9.41
N LYS A 415 14.98 21.18 8.22
CA LYS A 415 15.07 21.95 6.97
C LYS A 415 13.68 21.97 6.33
N MET A 416 13.03 23.12 6.42
CA MET A 416 11.63 23.26 5.98
C MET A 416 11.48 23.42 4.46
N GLY A 417 12.57 23.76 3.76
CA GLY A 417 12.58 23.80 2.31
C GLY A 417 11.85 25.00 1.72
N SER A 418 11.22 24.81 0.56
CA SER A 418 10.39 25.82 -0.12
C SER A 418 8.90 25.49 -0.18
N GLY A 419 8.49 24.32 0.32
CA GLY A 419 7.11 23.85 0.28
C GLY A 419 6.20 24.47 1.35
N THR A 420 4.93 24.10 1.30
CA THR A 420 3.91 24.51 2.29
C THR A 420 3.76 23.46 3.38
N TRP A 421 3.85 23.89 4.63
CA TRP A 421 3.62 23.10 5.84
C TRP A 421 2.23 23.37 6.39
N THR A 422 1.28 22.47 6.16
CA THR A 422 -0.13 22.63 6.56
C THR A 422 -0.40 21.92 7.88
N LEU A 423 -0.89 22.67 8.88
CA LEU A 423 -1.23 22.18 10.22
C LEU A 423 -2.73 22.34 10.48
N SER A 424 -3.44 21.23 10.63
CA SER A 424 -4.90 21.20 10.76
C SER A 424 -5.41 20.81 12.15
N GLY A 425 -4.52 20.44 13.07
CA GLY A 425 -4.89 20.00 14.42
C GLY A 425 -5.29 21.14 15.36
N THR A 426 -5.66 20.78 16.59
CA THR A 426 -5.98 21.70 17.70
C THR A 426 -4.98 21.54 18.86
N GLY A 427 -4.95 22.50 19.79
CA GLY A 427 -3.93 22.51 20.85
C GLY A 427 -2.60 23.05 20.35
N THR A 428 -1.47 22.48 20.79
CA THR A 428 -0.15 22.95 20.36
C THR A 428 0.23 22.32 19.02
N VAL A 429 -0.03 23.07 17.94
CA VAL A 429 0.10 22.58 16.57
C VAL A 429 1.53 22.55 16.05
N TRP A 430 2.40 23.37 16.64
CA TRP A 430 3.81 23.48 16.27
C TRP A 430 4.66 23.57 17.53
N ILE A 431 5.61 22.65 17.67
CA ILE A 431 6.59 22.62 18.77
C ILE A 431 7.97 22.39 18.18
N ILE A 432 8.91 23.30 18.45
CA ILE A 432 10.33 23.11 18.10
C ILE A 432 11.19 23.10 19.34
N GLY A 433 11.89 21.99 19.54
CA GLY A 433 12.97 21.89 20.53
C GLY A 433 14.37 22.09 19.94
N GLY A 434 14.53 21.85 18.63
CA GLY A 434 15.83 21.82 17.94
C GLY A 434 16.10 23.03 17.05
N THR A 435 16.90 22.85 16.00
CA THR A 435 17.23 23.91 15.02
C THR A 435 16.27 23.89 13.82
N ILE A 436 15.88 25.07 13.33
CA ILE A 436 15.12 25.23 12.08
C ILE A 436 15.99 25.92 11.03
N ILE A 437 15.93 25.43 9.80
CA ILE A 437 16.37 26.12 8.59
C ILE A 437 15.11 26.36 7.75
N ALA A 438 14.53 27.56 7.87
CA ALA A 438 13.20 27.86 7.34
C ALA A 438 13.12 27.88 5.81
N GLY A 439 14.22 28.17 5.11
CA GLY A 439 14.21 28.34 3.65
C GLY A 439 13.21 29.40 3.19
N THR A 440 12.48 29.12 2.12
CA THR A 440 11.36 29.94 1.64
C THR A 440 10.00 29.31 1.95
N SER A 441 9.96 28.37 2.90
CA SER A 441 8.74 27.65 3.26
C SER A 441 7.63 28.56 3.78
N THR A 442 6.40 28.06 3.72
CA THR A 442 5.24 28.72 4.34
C THR A 442 4.56 27.73 5.28
N ILE A 443 4.31 28.14 6.52
CA ILE A 443 3.44 27.40 7.44
C ILE A 443 2.02 27.92 7.27
N VAL A 444 1.05 27.02 7.09
CA VAL A 444 -0.38 27.32 7.00
C VAL A 444 -1.11 26.60 8.12
N LEU A 445 -1.79 27.37 8.98
CA LEU A 445 -2.67 26.85 10.00
C LEU A 445 -4.09 26.76 9.43
N SER A 446 -4.50 25.61 8.88
CA SER A 446 -5.71 25.46 8.03
C SER A 446 -6.99 25.12 8.81
N ASP A 447 -7.30 25.89 9.84
CA ASP A 447 -8.33 25.54 10.85
C ASP A 447 -9.76 25.50 10.33
N THR A 448 -10.55 24.53 10.78
CA THR A 448 -12.02 24.58 10.73
C THR A 448 -12.66 24.56 12.13
N SER A 449 -11.86 24.68 13.20
CA SER A 449 -12.27 24.58 14.60
C SER A 449 -12.37 25.94 15.30
N THR A 450 -13.17 25.99 16.36
CA THR A 450 -13.24 27.08 17.34
C THR A 450 -12.20 26.95 18.46
N THR A 451 -11.52 25.79 18.56
CA THR A 451 -10.59 25.50 19.66
C THR A 451 -9.32 26.36 19.56
N ALA A 452 -8.83 26.84 20.70
CA ALA A 452 -7.58 27.59 20.76
C ALA A 452 -6.38 26.73 20.33
N ARG A 453 -5.40 27.37 19.70
CA ARG A 453 -4.16 26.75 19.23
C ARG A 453 -2.93 27.48 19.74
N THR A 454 -1.83 26.75 19.87
CA THR A 454 -0.54 27.30 20.27
C THR A 454 0.52 27.00 19.22
N PHE A 455 1.26 28.04 18.83
CA PHE A 455 2.48 27.94 18.02
C PHE A 455 3.69 28.18 18.92
N ALA A 456 4.39 27.12 19.30
CA ALA A 456 5.59 27.16 20.12
C ALA A 456 6.84 27.12 19.22
N GLY A 457 7.17 28.29 18.66
CA GLY A 457 8.17 28.41 17.59
C GLY A 457 9.64 28.31 18.02
N GLY A 458 9.94 28.16 19.31
CA GLY A 458 11.30 27.96 19.80
C GLY A 458 12.21 29.20 19.75
N GLY A 459 11.68 30.37 19.37
CA GLY A 459 12.48 31.59 19.27
C GLY A 459 13.31 31.68 17.99
N LEU A 460 12.77 31.14 16.89
CA LEU A 460 13.47 30.96 15.62
C LEU A 460 12.91 31.85 14.51
N TYR A 461 13.63 31.93 13.40
CA TYR A 461 13.16 32.58 12.19
C TYR A 461 12.27 31.65 11.36
N TYR A 462 11.16 32.18 10.85
CA TYR A 462 10.25 31.53 9.91
C TYR A 462 10.00 32.47 8.73
N ASN A 463 10.05 31.95 7.51
CA ASN A 463 9.84 32.77 6.31
C ASN A 463 8.40 33.32 6.26
N LYS A 464 7.39 32.45 6.38
CA LYS A 464 5.98 32.88 6.43
C LYS A 464 5.13 31.98 7.31
N LEU A 465 4.31 32.59 8.17
CA LEU A 465 3.22 31.92 8.89
C LEU A 465 1.88 32.50 8.43
N THR A 466 0.97 31.64 7.99
CA THR A 466 -0.37 32.01 7.51
C THR A 466 -1.44 31.40 8.40
N ILE A 467 -2.29 32.24 8.94
CA ILE A 467 -3.41 31.87 9.79
C ILE A 467 -4.65 31.75 8.90
N GLY A 468 -5.01 30.53 8.54
CA GLY A 468 -6.13 30.22 7.66
C GLY A 468 -7.34 29.67 8.42
N GLY A 469 -8.43 29.49 7.68
CA GLY A 469 -9.64 28.84 8.16
C GLY A 469 -10.93 29.54 7.78
N THR A 470 -12.05 28.82 7.83
CA THR A 470 -13.36 29.33 7.38
C THR A 470 -14.45 29.30 8.45
N THR A 471 -14.21 28.63 9.57
CA THR A 471 -15.20 28.42 10.63
C THR A 471 -14.64 28.72 12.01
N GLY A 472 -15.51 29.24 12.88
CA GLY A 472 -15.27 29.43 14.31
C GLY A 472 -14.38 30.62 14.69
N ILE A 473 -14.80 31.38 15.71
CA ILE A 473 -13.91 32.29 16.43
C ILE A 473 -12.88 31.40 17.13
N SER A 474 -11.59 31.55 16.78
CA SER A 474 -10.51 30.82 17.44
C SER A 474 -9.37 31.75 17.83
N THR A 475 -8.61 31.31 18.82
CA THR A 475 -7.46 32.03 19.37
C THR A 475 -6.18 31.30 18.97
N LEU A 476 -5.22 32.02 18.42
CA LEU A 476 -3.85 31.53 18.21
C LEU A 476 -2.93 32.21 19.22
N THR A 477 -2.27 31.42 20.06
CA THR A 477 -1.21 31.92 20.94
C THR A 477 0.14 31.62 20.32
N ILE A 478 0.96 32.64 20.08
CA ILE A 478 2.33 32.51 19.59
C ILE A 478 3.27 32.69 20.77
N THR A 479 4.02 31.63 21.11
CA THR A 479 4.97 31.65 22.24
C THR A 479 6.41 31.67 21.73
N SER A 480 7.34 32.06 22.59
CA SER A 480 8.78 32.20 22.28
C SER A 480 9.09 33.40 21.38
N ASN A 481 10.33 33.89 21.43
CA ASN A 481 10.76 35.11 20.74
C ASN A 481 11.01 34.88 19.24
N ASN A 482 9.95 34.63 18.46
CA ASN A 482 10.07 34.24 17.05
C ASN A 482 10.27 35.46 16.13
N THR A 483 10.87 35.25 14.98
CA THR A 483 10.88 36.23 13.88
C THR A 483 10.14 35.65 12.67
N PHE A 484 9.15 36.37 12.15
CA PHE A 484 8.45 36.01 10.92
C PHE A 484 8.82 36.98 9.81
N GLY A 485 9.27 36.47 8.66
CA GLY A 485 9.41 37.27 7.44
C GLY A 485 8.07 37.87 7.03
N GLU A 486 7.02 37.04 7.00
CA GLU A 486 5.63 37.46 6.88
C GLU A 486 4.75 36.72 7.90
N LEU A 487 3.93 37.46 8.63
CA LEU A 487 2.79 36.93 9.36
C LEU A 487 1.52 37.32 8.59
N ALA A 488 0.82 36.33 8.07
CA ALA A 488 -0.37 36.51 7.25
C ALA A 488 -1.61 35.97 7.98
N SER A 489 -2.73 36.64 7.81
CA SER A 489 -4.05 36.12 8.17
C SER A 489 -4.93 36.08 6.92
N THR A 490 -5.42 34.89 6.60
CA THR A 490 -6.34 34.62 5.48
C THR A 490 -7.68 34.07 5.97
N LYS A 491 -7.91 34.06 7.28
CA LYS A 491 -9.08 33.47 7.93
C LYS A 491 -10.33 34.32 7.65
N THR A 492 -11.43 33.69 7.26
CA THR A 492 -12.65 34.39 6.81
C THR A 492 -13.62 34.72 7.94
N VAL A 493 -13.22 34.53 9.20
CA VAL A 493 -14.00 34.80 10.42
C VAL A 493 -13.13 35.53 11.44
N ALA A 494 -13.76 36.26 12.37
CA ALA A 494 -13.06 36.96 13.42
C ALA A 494 -12.20 36.00 14.27
N HIS A 495 -11.01 36.44 14.68
CA HIS A 495 -10.08 35.62 15.46
C HIS A 495 -9.08 36.48 16.23
N THR A 496 -8.46 35.88 17.24
CA THR A 496 -7.50 36.57 18.11
C THR A 496 -6.12 35.93 17.99
N ILE A 497 -5.09 36.77 17.94
CA ILE A 497 -3.68 36.37 18.01
C ILE A 497 -3.13 36.91 19.32
N ILE A 498 -2.71 36.01 20.21
CA ILE A 498 -2.16 36.35 21.52
C ILE A 498 -0.63 36.22 21.48
N PHE A 499 0.03 37.26 21.98
CA PHE A 499 1.46 37.25 22.29
C PHE A 499 1.62 37.35 23.81
N PRO A 500 2.00 36.25 24.50
CA PRO A 500 2.09 36.24 25.96
C PRO A 500 3.13 37.21 26.52
N SER A 501 3.03 37.49 27.82
CA SER A 501 4.02 38.30 28.53
C SER A 501 5.42 37.71 28.50
N GLY A 502 6.41 38.58 28.29
CA GLY A 502 7.81 38.20 28.17
C GLY A 502 8.21 37.63 26.81
N VAL A 503 7.33 37.63 25.81
CA VAL A 503 7.60 37.15 24.46
C VAL A 503 7.71 38.31 23.46
N ASN A 504 8.84 38.41 22.77
CA ASN A 504 9.12 39.38 21.72
C ASN A 504 9.03 38.70 20.34
N THR A 505 7.94 38.91 19.61
CA THR A 505 7.83 38.44 18.21
C THR A 505 8.11 39.58 17.23
N THR A 506 9.04 39.38 16.31
CA THR A 506 9.33 40.33 15.22
C THR A 506 8.61 39.90 13.95
N ILE A 507 7.93 40.83 13.30
CA ILE A 507 7.17 40.58 12.06
C ILE A 507 7.69 41.53 10.99
N GLY A 508 8.32 41.00 9.94
CA GLY A 508 8.84 41.81 8.83
C GLY A 508 7.72 42.37 7.96
N LYS A 509 6.69 41.56 7.70
CA LYS A 509 5.50 41.95 6.94
C LYS A 509 4.25 41.38 7.59
N TRP A 510 3.25 42.22 7.80
CA TRP A 510 1.91 41.82 8.23
C TRP A 510 0.96 41.88 7.04
N SER A 511 0.16 40.83 6.82
CA SER A 511 -0.79 40.77 5.70
C SER A 511 -2.12 40.20 6.15
N VAL A 512 -3.23 40.85 5.77
CA VAL A 512 -4.58 40.41 6.14
C VAL A 512 -5.44 40.35 4.88
N THR A 513 -6.11 39.22 4.69
CA THR A 513 -7.10 38.99 3.64
C THR A 513 -8.25 38.20 4.25
N GLY A 514 -9.50 38.57 3.98
CA GLY A 514 -10.64 37.92 4.61
C GLY A 514 -11.95 38.57 4.25
N THR A 515 -13.01 38.22 4.99
CA THR A 515 -14.35 38.77 4.79
C THR A 515 -14.50 40.09 5.53
N SER A 516 -14.99 41.12 4.84
CA SER A 516 -15.26 42.43 5.43
C SER A 516 -16.17 42.32 6.67
N GLY A 517 -15.87 43.11 7.71
CA GLY A 517 -16.60 43.09 8.99
C GLY A 517 -16.07 42.11 10.03
N ASN A 518 -15.17 41.20 9.68
CA ASN A 518 -14.49 40.34 10.66
C ASN A 518 -13.24 40.99 11.22
N VAL A 519 -13.12 41.02 12.54
CA VAL A 519 -11.99 41.64 13.26
C VAL A 519 -10.87 40.62 13.49
N VAL A 520 -9.64 41.00 13.14
CA VAL A 520 -8.43 40.32 13.60
C VAL A 520 -7.92 41.05 14.84
N THR A 521 -8.05 40.43 16.01
CA THR A 521 -7.60 41.02 17.27
C THR A 521 -6.16 40.60 17.54
N ILE A 522 -5.26 41.57 17.68
CA ILE A 522 -3.90 41.31 18.16
C ILE A 522 -3.85 41.70 19.64
N ALA A 523 -3.62 40.73 20.52
CA ALA A 523 -3.63 40.90 21.97
C ALA A 523 -2.23 40.63 22.55
N PRO A 524 -1.32 41.62 22.52
CA PRO A 524 -0.05 41.53 23.19
C PRO A 524 -0.22 41.91 24.67
N SER A 525 0.60 41.34 25.55
CA SER A 525 0.64 41.71 26.97
C SER A 525 1.24 43.10 27.24
N VAL A 526 1.95 43.69 26.26
CA VAL A 526 2.55 45.03 26.28
C VAL A 526 2.32 45.67 24.91
N ALA A 527 2.17 47.00 24.83
CA ALA A 527 1.87 47.69 23.58
C ALA A 527 2.86 47.35 22.46
N ALA A 528 2.34 46.99 21.28
CA ALA A 528 3.16 46.75 20.09
C ALA A 528 3.87 48.04 19.66
N THR A 529 5.16 47.94 19.34
CA THR A 529 5.92 49.02 18.71
C THR A 529 5.95 48.74 17.21
N ALA A 530 5.59 49.75 16.41
CA ALA A 530 5.50 49.67 14.95
C ALA A 530 6.85 49.95 14.29
#